data_AF-A0A3D9UNH8-F1
#
_entry.id   AF-A0A3D9UNH8-F1
#
_cell.length_a   1.000
_cell.length_b   1.000
_cell.length_c   1.000
_cell.angle_alpha   90.00
_cell.angle_beta   90.00
_cell.angle_gamma   90.00
#
_symmetry.space_group_name_H-M   'P 1'
#
loop_
_entity.id
_entity.type
_entity.pdbx_description
1 polymer ?
#
loop_
_entity_poly.entity_id
_entity_poly.type
_entity_poly.pdbx_seq_one_letter_code
_entity_poly.pdbx_strand_id
1 'polypeptide(L)'
;MRAGYAVEGGRLAYGALQLLAPERLCAVVGQRPSGTSLTLTRVLGARHLIQGLLLLTTGGPTAHRVGAAVDGLHALSLVPLGRLAEGDDRSLAAFDAVVASLLCVAETRLASSSR
;
A
#
# COMPACT_ATOMS: atom_id res chain seq x y z
N MET A 1 -3.53 -0.38 21.25
CA MET A 1 -2.07 -0.57 21.10
C MET A 1 -1.68 -1.76 20.22
N ARG A 2 -1.99 -3.03 20.56
CA ARG A 2 -1.51 -4.20 19.78
C ARG A 2 -1.95 -4.24 18.31
N ALA A 3 -3.15 -3.76 17.99
CA ALA A 3 -3.68 -3.73 16.62
C ALA A 3 -2.93 -2.77 15.69
N GLY A 4 -2.47 -1.61 16.20
CA GLY A 4 -1.69 -0.64 15.41
C GLY A 4 -0.35 -1.23 14.97
N TYR A 5 0.39 -1.85 15.90
CA TYR A 5 1.64 -2.53 15.58
C TYR A 5 1.48 -3.67 14.56
N ALA A 6 0.35 -4.38 14.58
CA ALA A 6 0.09 -5.44 13.60
C ALA A 6 -0.15 -4.88 12.19
N VAL A 7 -0.93 -3.80 12.06
CA VAL A 7 -1.19 -3.14 10.78
C VAL A 7 0.09 -2.52 10.23
N GLU A 8 0.81 -1.75 11.04
CA GLU A 8 2.06 -1.15 10.58
C GLU A 8 3.14 -2.20 10.31
N GLY A 9 3.24 -3.25 11.14
CA GLY A 9 4.15 -4.37 10.91
C GLY A 9 3.86 -5.08 9.58
N GLY A 10 2.58 -5.30 9.27
CA GLY A 10 2.14 -5.84 7.98
C GLY A 10 2.49 -4.90 6.81
N ARG A 11 2.26 -3.59 6.97
CA ARG A 11 2.63 -2.57 5.98
C ARG A 11 4.14 -2.54 5.74
N LEU A 12 4.95 -2.59 6.80
CA LEU A 12 6.41 -2.62 6.70
C LEU A 12 6.90 -3.88 5.98
N ALA A 13 6.35 -5.06 6.33
CA ALA A 13 6.72 -6.31 5.68
C ALA A 13 6.35 -6.29 4.18
N TYR A 14 5.15 -5.84 3.85
CA TYR A 14 4.71 -5.69 2.46
C TYR A 14 5.55 -4.66 1.69
N GLY A 15 5.90 -3.54 2.33
CA GLY A 15 6.78 -2.52 1.77
C GLY A 15 8.19 -3.04 1.49
N ALA A 16 8.76 -3.84 2.40
CA ALA A 16 10.05 -4.47 2.22
C ALA A 16 10.04 -5.49 1.07
N LEU A 17 8.99 -6.29 0.94
CA LEU A 17 8.84 -7.23 -0.18
C LEU A 17 8.78 -6.51 -1.53
N GLN A 18 8.02 -5.41 -1.61
CA GLN A 18 7.95 -4.59 -2.82
C GLN A 18 9.29 -3.93 -3.18
N LEU A 19 10.07 -3.50 -2.19
CA LEU A 19 11.34 -2.83 -2.41
C LEU A 19 12.45 -3.82 -2.79
N LEU A 20 12.54 -4.94 -2.06
CA LEU A 20 13.65 -5.89 -2.14
C LEU A 20 13.40 -7.05 -3.11
N ALA A 21 12.14 -7.40 -3.36
CA ALA A 21 11.75 -8.53 -4.20
C ALA A 21 10.56 -8.21 -5.13
N PRO A 22 10.61 -7.11 -5.91
CA PRO A 22 9.50 -6.71 -6.79
C PRO A 22 9.20 -7.76 -7.87
N GLU A 23 10.21 -8.53 -8.33
CA GLU A 23 9.98 -9.58 -9.34
C GLU A 23 9.09 -10.71 -8.80
N ARG A 24 9.22 -11.04 -7.51
CA ARG A 24 8.41 -12.09 -6.87
C ARG A 24 6.95 -11.68 -6.77
N LEU A 25 6.69 -10.41 -6.48
CA LEU A 25 5.34 -9.86 -6.44
C LEU A 25 4.70 -9.86 -7.82
N CYS A 26 5.43 -9.43 -8.86
CA CYS A 26 4.97 -9.54 -10.24
C CYS A 26 4.63 -11.01 -10.60
N ALA A 27 5.46 -11.97 -10.19
CA ALA A 27 5.20 -13.38 -10.44
C ALA A 27 3.92 -13.91 -9.75
N VAL A 28 3.62 -13.46 -8.52
CA VAL A 28 2.41 -13.86 -7.78
C VAL A 28 1.13 -13.43 -8.50
N VAL A 29 1.14 -12.27 -9.15
CA VAL A 29 0.01 -11.79 -9.97
C VAL A 29 0.09 -12.24 -11.43
N GLY A 30 0.98 -13.19 -11.76
CA GLY A 30 1.13 -13.78 -13.09
C GLY A 30 1.70 -12.83 -14.14
N GLN A 31 2.40 -11.78 -13.72
CA GLN A 31 2.84 -10.68 -14.58
C GLN A 31 4.25 -10.86 -15.14
N ARG A 32 4.39 -10.38 -16.38
CA ARG A 32 5.62 -9.88 -17.01
C ARG A 32 6.36 -8.79 -16.24
N PRO A 33 7.48 -8.98 -15.50
CA PRO A 33 8.15 -7.84 -14.89
C PRO A 33 8.73 -6.93 -15.99
N SER A 34 8.19 -5.72 -16.12
CA SER A 34 8.76 -4.65 -16.95
C SER A 34 9.62 -3.72 -16.10
N GLY A 35 10.58 -3.01 -16.70
CA GLY A 35 11.41 -2.04 -15.98
C GLY A 35 10.59 -0.96 -15.26
N THR A 36 9.49 -0.53 -15.88
CA THR A 36 8.54 0.42 -15.30
C THR A 36 7.78 -0.19 -14.12
N SER A 37 7.21 -1.39 -14.30
CA SER A 37 6.44 -2.07 -13.24
C SER A 37 7.30 -2.38 -12.01
N LEU A 38 8.56 -2.77 -12.20
CA LEU A 38 9.51 -2.97 -11.11
C LEU A 38 9.85 -1.67 -10.37
N THR A 39 10.06 -0.58 -11.12
CA THR A 39 10.34 0.74 -10.53
C THR A 39 9.16 1.25 -9.71
N LEU A 40 7.94 1.16 -10.26
CA LEU A 40 6.71 1.53 -9.55
C LEU A 40 6.53 0.68 -8.29
N THR A 41 6.72 -0.62 -8.38
CA THR A 41 6.63 -1.53 -7.22
C THR A 41 7.63 -1.14 -6.13
N ARG A 42 8.89 -0.80 -6.48
CA ARG A 42 9.88 -0.32 -5.50
C ARG A 42 9.50 1.00 -4.85
N VAL A 43 8.97 1.96 -5.63
CA VAL A 43 8.50 3.25 -5.13
C VAL A 43 7.34 3.07 -4.15
N LEU A 44 6.39 2.19 -4.46
CA LEU A 44 5.29 1.81 -3.55
C LEU A 44 5.84 1.16 -2.27
N GLY A 45 6.81 0.26 -2.41
CA GLY A 45 7.52 -0.34 -1.28
C GLY A 45 8.12 0.69 -0.34
N ALA A 46 8.85 1.67 -0.89
CA ALA A 46 9.40 2.79 -0.13
C ALA A 46 8.31 3.62 0.57
N ARG A 47 7.20 3.92 -0.12
CA ARG A 47 6.04 4.63 0.47
C ARG A 47 5.47 3.87 1.67
N HIS A 48 5.23 2.57 1.54
CA HIS A 48 4.72 1.76 2.64
C HIS A 48 5.68 1.72 3.83
N LEU A 49 6.99 1.63 3.58
CA LEU A 49 8.01 1.66 4.63
C LEU A 49 8.01 3.01 5.37
N ILE A 50 8.07 4.12 4.64
CA ILE A 50 8.07 5.47 5.21
C ILE A 50 6.79 5.71 6.01
N GLN A 51 5.63 5.35 5.44
CA GLN A 51 4.34 5.54 6.11
C GLN A 51 4.22 4.68 7.37
N GLY A 52 4.63 3.40 7.33
CA GLY A 52 4.60 2.53 8.50
C GLY A 52 5.53 3.02 9.62
N LEU A 53 6.73 3.49 9.27
CA LEU A 53 7.66 4.08 10.23
C LEU A 53 7.11 5.38 10.84
N LEU A 54 6.49 6.25 10.04
CA LEU A 54 5.87 7.48 10.53
C LEU A 54 4.68 7.19 11.46
N LEU A 55 3.83 6.23 11.12
CA LEU A 55 2.68 5.86 11.94
C LEU A 55 3.11 5.19 13.26
N LEU A 56 4.17 4.37 13.24
CA LEU A 56 4.76 3.79 14.46
C LEU A 56 5.42 4.85 15.36
N THR A 57 6.06 5.87 14.77
CA THR A 57 6.77 6.90 15.55
C THR A 57 5.83 7.98 16.09
N THR A 58 4.77 8.32 15.37
CA THR A 58 3.80 9.37 15.78
C THR A 58 2.60 8.82 16.56
N GLY A 59 2.14 7.60 16.26
CA GLY A 59 1.26 6.79 17.13
C GLY A 59 -0.14 7.33 17.47
N GLY A 60 -0.65 8.36 16.77
CA GLY A 60 -1.87 9.08 17.17
C GLY A 60 -3.09 8.92 16.25
N PRO A 61 -4.32 9.19 16.74
CA PRO A 61 -5.56 9.13 15.97
C PRO A 61 -5.55 10.01 14.71
N THR A 62 -4.85 11.14 14.76
CA THR A 62 -4.70 12.07 13.64
C THR A 62 -3.75 11.51 12.58
N ALA A 63 -2.66 10.87 13.00
CA ALA A 63 -1.70 10.24 12.09
C ALA A 63 -2.38 9.12 11.28
N HIS A 64 -3.15 8.25 11.95
CA HIS A 64 -3.92 7.20 11.28
C HIS A 64 -5.01 7.77 10.33
N ARG A 65 -5.64 8.91 10.66
CA ARG A 65 -6.59 9.58 9.72
C ARG A 65 -5.90 10.09 8.46
N VAL A 66 -4.72 10.69 8.60
CA VAL A 66 -3.94 11.16 7.45
C VAL A 66 -3.46 9.96 6.61
N GLY A 67 -2.97 8.91 7.26
CA GLY A 67 -2.61 7.65 6.59
C GLY A 67 -3.77 7.05 5.80
N ALA A 68 -4.97 6.98 6.40
CA ALA A 68 -6.18 6.52 5.73
C ALA A 68 -6.54 7.35 4.50
N ALA A 69 -6.47 8.68 4.61
CA ALA A 69 -6.76 9.59 3.49
C ALA A 69 -5.76 9.41 2.34
N VAL A 70 -4.48 9.28 2.66
CA VAL A 70 -3.40 9.08 1.69
C VAL A 70 -3.55 7.74 0.97
N ASP A 71 -3.91 6.67 1.68
CA ASP A 71 -4.18 5.35 1.09
C ASP A 71 -5.47 5.35 0.25
N GLY A 72 -6.53 6.05 0.69
CA GLY A 72 -7.77 6.18 -0.07
C GLY A 72 -7.58 6.96 -1.37
N LEU A 73 -6.85 8.08 -1.34
CA LEU A 73 -6.52 8.85 -2.55
C LEU A 73 -5.68 8.04 -3.53
N HIS A 74 -4.71 7.26 -3.03
CA HIS A 74 -3.90 6.36 -3.84
C HIS A 74 -4.78 5.32 -4.54
N ALA A 75 -5.64 4.62 -3.80
CA ALA A 75 -6.57 3.65 -4.35
C ALA A 75 -7.49 4.26 -5.44
N LEU A 76 -7.99 5.47 -5.21
CA LEU A 76 -8.83 6.18 -6.19
C LEU A 76 -8.05 6.57 -7.45
N SER A 77 -6.78 6.96 -7.32
CA SER A 77 -5.94 7.31 -8.48
C SER A 77 -5.65 6.11 -9.39
N LEU A 78 -5.67 4.90 -8.84
CA LEU A 78 -5.46 3.65 -9.59
C LEU A 78 -6.70 3.22 -10.38
N VAL A 79 -7.90 3.73 -10.06
CA VAL A 79 -9.14 3.42 -10.81
C VAL A 79 -9.09 3.89 -12.26
N PRO A 80 -8.79 5.17 -12.57
CA PRO A 80 -8.65 5.61 -13.96
C PRO A 80 -7.45 4.95 -14.64
N LEU A 81 -6.32 4.75 -13.95
CA LEU A 81 -5.16 4.05 -14.50
C LEU A 81 -5.49 2.61 -14.89
N GLY A 82 -6.19 1.86 -14.03
CA GLY A 82 -6.62 0.49 -14.32
C GLY A 82 -7.69 0.39 -15.41
N ARG A 83 -8.43 1.47 -15.70
CA ARG A 83 -9.36 1.53 -16.84
C ARG A 83 -8.66 1.84 -18.16
N LEU A 84 -7.56 2.60 -18.11
CA LEU A 84 -6.76 2.98 -19.28
C LEU A 84 -5.65 1.98 -19.61
N ALA A 85 -5.24 1.17 -18.64
CA ALA A 85 -4.23 0.13 -18.80
C ALA A 85 -4.78 -1.11 -19.54
N GLU A 86 -3.94 -1.69 -20.38
CA GLU A 86 -4.23 -2.93 -21.10
C GLU A 86 -3.45 -4.11 -20.51
N GLY A 87 -4.01 -5.31 -20.65
CA GLY A 87 -3.34 -6.57 -20.32
C GLY A 87 -2.81 -6.63 -18.88
N ASP A 88 -1.50 -6.83 -18.78
CA ASP A 88 -0.81 -7.09 -17.52
C ASP A 88 -0.92 -5.90 -16.54
N ASP A 89 -0.69 -4.67 -17.00
CA ASP A 89 -0.68 -3.46 -16.15
C ASP A 89 -2.01 -3.20 -15.42
N ARG A 90 -3.13 -3.64 -15.99
CA ARG A 90 -4.45 -3.53 -15.37
C ARG A 90 -4.59 -4.41 -14.12
N SER A 91 -4.02 -5.62 -14.15
CA SER A 91 -4.09 -6.54 -13.01
C SER A 91 -3.22 -6.06 -11.85
N LEU A 92 -2.06 -5.46 -12.18
CA LEU A 92 -1.18 -4.84 -11.19
C LEU A 92 -1.85 -3.63 -10.52
N ALA A 93 -2.46 -2.74 -11.32
CA ALA A 93 -3.19 -1.58 -10.79
C ALA A 93 -4.39 -2.00 -9.91
N ALA A 94 -5.11 -3.05 -10.31
CA ALA A 94 -6.22 -3.59 -9.52
C ALA A 94 -5.75 -4.20 -8.19
N PHE A 95 -4.66 -4.98 -8.21
CA PHE A 95 -4.08 -5.55 -7.00
C PHE A 95 -3.63 -4.46 -6.02
N ASP A 96 -2.92 -3.45 -6.51
CA ASP A 96 -2.45 -2.34 -5.67
C ASP A 96 -3.64 -1.52 -5.11
N ALA A 97 -4.69 -1.31 -5.91
CA ALA A 97 -5.91 -0.64 -5.45
C ALA A 97 -6.61 -1.40 -4.32
N VAL A 98 -6.64 -2.74 -4.39
CA VAL A 98 -7.19 -3.60 -3.32
C VAL A 98 -6.37 -3.45 -2.05
N VAL A 99 -5.04 -3.57 -2.13
CA VAL A 99 -4.16 -3.44 -0.96
C VAL A 99 -4.29 -2.06 -0.32
N ALA A 100 -4.27 -1.00 -1.13
CA ALA A 100 -4.44 0.38 -0.67
C ALA A 100 -5.80 0.59 0.01
N SER A 101 -6.88 0.01 -0.54
CA SER A 101 -8.22 0.07 0.05
C SER A 101 -8.28 -0.66 1.41
N LEU A 102 -7.67 -1.84 1.51
CA LEU A 102 -7.61 -2.60 2.76
C LEU A 102 -6.85 -1.82 3.85
N LEU A 103 -5.73 -1.21 3.49
CA LEU A 103 -4.95 -0.36 4.39
C LEU A 103 -5.75 0.87 4.83
N CYS A 104 -6.42 1.57 3.91
CA CYS A 104 -7.29 2.70 4.23
C CYS A 104 -8.37 2.34 5.28
N VAL A 105 -9.02 1.18 5.10
CA VAL A 105 -10.02 0.67 6.06
C VAL A 105 -9.38 0.37 7.42
N ALA A 106 -8.21 -0.28 7.44
CA ALA A 106 -7.50 -0.60 8.67
C ALA A 106 -7.10 0.66 9.45
N GLU A 107 -6.54 1.65 8.78
CA GLU A 107 -6.15 2.95 9.36
C GLU A 107 -7.35 3.72 9.93
N THR A 108 -8.48 3.73 9.18
CA THR A 108 -9.72 4.37 9.64
C THR A 108 -10.24 3.73 10.93
N ARG A 109 -10.18 2.40 11.02
CA ARG A 109 -10.57 1.66 12.23
C ARG A 109 -9.63 1.98 13.39
N LEU A 110 -8.32 2.02 13.18
CA LEU A 110 -7.34 2.39 14.21
C LEU A 110 -7.61 3.80 14.73
N ALA A 111 -7.83 4.78 13.85
CA ALA A 111 -8.17 6.15 14.23
C ALA A 111 -9.47 6.26 15.04
N SER A 112 -10.46 5.40 14.76
CA SER A 112 -11.73 5.37 15.49
C SER A 112 -11.61 4.70 16.87
N SER A 113 -10.72 3.72 17.02
CA SER A 113 -10.49 2.98 18.27
C SER A 113 -9.65 3.73 19.32
N SER A 114 -9.10 4.87 18.94
CA SER A 114 -8.24 5.74 19.77
C SER A 114 -8.93 7.02 20.25
N ARG A 115 -10.25 7.15 20.05
CA ARG A 115 -11.10 8.17 20.69
C ARG A 115 -11.68 7.62 21.98
#